data_AF-A0A4P0YES4-F1
#
_entry.id   AF-A0A4P0YES4-F1
#
_cell.length_a   1.000
_cell.length_b   1.000
_cell.length_c   1.000
_cell.angle_alpha   90.00
_cell.angle_beta   90.00
_cell.angle_gamma   90.00
#
_symmetry.space_group_name_H-M   'P 1'
#
loop_
_entity.id
_entity.type
_entity.pdbx_description
1 polymer ?
#
loop_
_entity_poly.entity_id
_entity_poly.type
_entity_poly.pdbx_seq_one_letter_code
_entity_poly.pdbx_strand_id
1 'polypeptide(L)' 'MLKTISPLISPELLKVLAEMGHGMKSFFPMPISRRTAWGHR' A
#
# COMPACT_ATOMS: atom_id res chain seq x y z
N MET A 1 -0.96 -16.34 -11.72
CA MET A 1 -1.56 -14.99 -11.86
C MET A 1 -3.07 -15.15 -11.76
N LEU A 2 -3.72 -14.46 -10.83
CA LEU A 2 -5.17 -14.58 -10.61
C LEU A 2 -5.90 -13.74 -11.67
N LYS A 3 -6.97 -14.28 -12.26
CA LYS A 3 -7.64 -13.68 -13.43
C LYS A 3 -8.39 -12.38 -13.11
N THR A 4 -8.72 -12.15 -11.84
CA THR A 4 -9.60 -11.07 -11.37
C THR A 4 -8.89 -10.04 -10.49
N ILE A 5 -7.67 -10.32 -10.03
CA ILE A 5 -6.94 -9.48 -9.09
C ILE A 5 -5.80 -8.79 -9.84
N SER A 6 -5.65 -7.48 -9.59
CA SER A 6 -4.61 -6.68 -10.23
C SER A 6 -3.22 -7.32 -10.03
N PRO A 7 -2.44 -7.52 -11.09
CA PRO A 7 -1.09 -8.07 -10.98
C PRO A 7 -0.12 -7.15 -10.24
N LEU A 8 -0.51 -5.89 -9.98
CA LEU A 8 0.25 -4.93 -9.19
C LEU A 8 0.17 -5.20 -7.69
N ILE A 9 -0.74 -6.07 -7.25
CA ILE A 9 -0.85 -6.47 -5.85
C ILE A 9 0.12 -7.63 -5.63
N SER A 10 1.12 -7.42 -4.77
CA SER A 10 2.06 -8.48 -4.42
C SER A 10 1.34 -9.61 -3.67
N PRO A 11 1.79 -10.87 -3.80
CA PRO A 11 1.18 -12.00 -3.09
C PRO A 11 1.15 -11.80 -1.57
N GLU A 12 2.17 -11.12 -1.04
CA GLU A 12 2.31 -10.84 0.39
C GLU A 12 1.29 -9.79 0.86
N LEU A 13 1.07 -8.73 0.08
CA LEU A 13 0.00 -7.77 0.33
C LEU A 13 -1.37 -8.42 0.20
N LEU A 14 -1.56 -9.33 -0.75
CA LEU A 14 -2.82 -10.05 -0.92
C LEU A 14 -3.16 -10.90 0.32
N LYS A 15 -2.17 -11.56 0.93
CA LYS A 15 -2.36 -12.30 2.18
C LYS A 15 -2.79 -11.38 3.32
N VAL A 16 -2.10 -10.25 3.48
CA VAL A 16 -2.42 -9.25 4.50
C VAL A 16 -3.84 -8.69 4.32
N LEU A 17 -4.27 -8.41 3.08
CA LEU A 17 -5.62 -7.96 2.78
C LEU A 17 -6.68 -9.05 3.02
N ALA A 18 -6.37 -10.31 2.75
CA ALA A 18 -7.27 -11.44 2.98
C ALA A 18 -7.50 -11.72 4.48
N GLU A 19 -6.52 -11.38 5.32
CA GLU A 19 -6.59 -11.52 6.77
C GLU A 19 -7.25 -10.31 7.47
N MET A 20 -7.52 -9.20 6.74
CA MET A 20 -8.20 -8.03 7.31
C MET A 20 -9.68 -8.31 7.56
N GLY A 21 -10.11 -8.09 8.80
CA GLY A 21 -11.52 -8.12 9.20
C GLY A 21 -12.28 -6.85 8.81
N HIS A 22 -13.61 -6.91 8.94
CA HIS A 22 -14.50 -5.79 8.63
C HIS A 22 -14.20 -4.56 9.50
N GLY A 23 -13.99 -3.41 8.86
CA GLY A 23 -13.67 -2.14 9.54
C GLY A 23 -12.18 -1.88 9.77
N MET A 24 -11.28 -2.77 9.34
CA MET A 24 -9.83 -2.55 9.42
C MET A 24 -9.36 -1.60 8.31
N LYS A 25 -8.40 -0.73 8.65
CA LYS A 25 -7.89 0.31 7.76
C LYS A 25 -6.40 0.08 7.51
N SER A 26 -6.01 0.00 6.24
CA SER A 26 -4.62 -0.07 5.82
C SER A 26 -4.04 1.31 5.54
N PHE A 27 -2.79 1.54 5.92
CA PHE A 27 -2.05 2.75 5.60
C PHE A 27 -0.97 2.43 4.55
N PHE A 28 -1.08 3.05 3.39
CA PHE A 28 -0.05 2.98 2.36
C PHE A 28 0.79 4.25 2.44
N PRO A 29 2.03 4.18 2.95
CA PRO A 29 2.88 5.36 3.03
C PRO A 29 3.13 5.85 1.61
N MET A 30 2.70 7.08 1.33
CA MET A 30 3.13 7.76 0.12
C MET A 30 4.63 7.99 0.24
N PRO A 31 5.45 7.63 -0.77
CA PRO A 31 6.87 7.89 -0.72
C PRO A 31 7.09 9.40 -0.75
N ILE A 32 7.32 10.00 0.42
CA ILE A 32 7.74 11.38 0.53
C ILE A 32 9.20 11.41 0.06
N SER A 33 9.42 11.92 -1.15
CA SER A 33 10.77 12.28 -1.57
C SER A 33 11.30 13.31 -0.58
N ARG A 34 12.36 12.98 0.19
CA ARG A 34 13.01 13.91 1.13
C ARG A 34 13.49 15.21 0.48
N ARG A 35 13.48 15.28 -0.87
CA ARG A 35 13.85 16.45 -1.66
C ARG A 35 12.86 17.62 -1.51
N THR A 36 11.64 17.39 -1.05
CA THR A 36 10.65 18.46 -0.76
C THR A 36 10.46 18.72 0.74
N ALA A 37 11.16 18.01 1.61
CA ALA A 37 11.00 18.15 3.06
C ALA A 37 11.79 19.32 3.69
N TRP A 38 12.75 19.91 2.95
CA TRP A 38 13.59 21.01 3.45
C TRP A 38 13.87 22.01 2.33
N GLY A 39 12.81 22.69 1.89
CA GLY A 39 12.90 23.74 0.89
C GLY A 39 11.85 24.81 1.15
N HIS A 40 11.92 25.47 2.32
CA HIS A 40 11.65 26.90 2.49
C HIS A 40 11.73 27.27 3.99
N ARG A 41 12.67 28.19 4.24
CA ARG A 41 13.02 28.91 5.49
C ARG A 41 13.82 28.15 6.53
#